data_AF-A0A1Q7S0R9-F1
#
_entry.id   AF-A0A1Q7S0R9-F1
#
_cell.length_a   1.000
_cell.length_b   1.000
_cell.length_c   1.000
_cell.angle_alpha   90.00
_cell.angle_beta   90.00
_cell.angle_gamma   90.00
#
_symmetry.space_group_name_H-M   'P 1'
#
loop_
_entity.id
_entity.type
_entity.pdbx_description
1 polymer ?
#
loop_
_entity_poly.entity_id
_entity_poly.type
_entity_poly.pdbx_seq_one_letter_code
_entity_poly.pdbx_strand_id
1 'polypeptide(L)'
;MRTLDEQIGFWPGTPDTEAFGAESGRSEIFLEQTERLVDFLTRADLLALSRRDWDLLLVYQPEVDEMGHEFLLIDPRQPRFTPERSARFLRLVEESYSLADRSLDAIEKALSPADSLFVTSDHGMTAIWGEISLNEILREAGLVKLDAKKKIASTSPLGGVPASGIAHVYVNPAGAPGALDRAEQVLKEFRVRGESPFDRIVQRKDAKDPGLRAPESGDLIVLAKPGFLFTNKIEEGAPVGERRDYGGHGYRNVYPELDATFFAAGPGIPPSRADTIGSWEIAARVARALGIEPPRNATR
;
A
#
# COMPACT_ATOMS: atom_id res chain seq x y z
N MET A 1 20.01 16.61 27.75
CA MET A 1 19.70 16.12 26.39
C MET A 1 18.52 16.96 25.93
N ARG A 2 18.68 17.78 24.89
CA ARG A 2 17.57 18.58 24.37
C ARG A 2 16.50 17.64 23.81
N THR A 3 15.22 17.95 23.98
CA THR A 3 14.16 17.11 23.39
C THR A 3 14.23 17.20 21.86
N LEU A 4 13.63 16.25 21.15
CA LEU A 4 13.53 16.30 19.68
C LEU A 4 12.87 17.62 19.25
N ASP A 5 11.81 18.01 19.94
CA ASP A 5 11.06 19.25 19.68
C ASP A 5 11.90 20.52 19.81
N GLU A 6 12.85 20.56 20.75
CA GLU A 6 13.77 21.70 20.90
C GLU A 6 14.76 21.82 19.73
N GLN A 7 14.96 20.76 18.96
CA GLN A 7 15.92 20.72 17.85
C GLN A 7 15.25 20.89 16.50
N ILE A 8 14.08 20.26 16.30
CA ILE A 8 13.39 20.21 15.01
C ILE A 8 11.92 20.65 15.08
N GLY A 9 11.49 21.27 16.19
CA GLY A 9 10.12 21.76 16.34
C GLY A 9 9.10 20.67 16.63
N PHE A 10 7.83 21.06 16.72
CA PHE A 10 6.73 20.16 17.09
C PHE A 10 6.20 19.37 15.89
N TRP A 11 5.76 18.12 16.13
CA TRP A 11 5.12 17.26 15.14
C TRP A 11 3.87 17.93 14.52
N PRO A 12 3.84 18.17 13.19
CA PRO A 12 2.75 18.93 12.57
C PRO A 12 1.45 18.12 12.39
N GLY A 13 1.49 16.79 12.55
CA GLY A 13 0.39 15.90 12.17
C GLY A 13 0.47 15.45 10.72
N THR A 14 -0.30 14.42 10.38
CA THR A 14 -0.56 14.04 8.98
C THR A 14 -1.56 15.01 8.35
N PRO A 15 -1.58 15.14 7.01
CA PRO A 15 -2.63 15.87 6.31
C PRO A 15 -4.05 15.40 6.70
N ASP A 16 -4.97 16.35 6.85
CA ASP A 16 -6.34 16.05 7.22
C ASP A 16 -7.18 15.75 5.99
N THR A 17 -7.33 14.46 5.71
CA THR A 17 -8.12 13.95 4.58
C THR A 17 -9.59 14.35 4.68
N GLU A 18 -10.17 14.36 5.88
CA GLU A 18 -11.60 14.65 6.06
C GLU A 18 -11.89 16.13 5.81
N ALA A 19 -11.03 17.03 6.29
CA ALA A 19 -11.24 18.47 6.17
C ALA A 19 -10.76 19.05 4.82
N PHE A 20 -9.67 18.50 4.25
CA PHE A 20 -8.94 19.09 3.13
C PHE A 20 -8.67 18.13 1.97
N GLY A 21 -9.17 16.89 2.01
CA GLY A 21 -9.06 15.94 0.91
C GLY A 21 -9.72 16.39 -0.41
N ALA A 22 -9.77 15.49 -1.38
CA ALA A 22 -10.22 15.68 -2.74
C ALA A 22 -11.63 16.27 -2.89
N GLU A 23 -12.51 16.03 -1.92
CA GLU A 23 -13.89 16.54 -1.94
C GLU A 23 -14.05 17.90 -1.23
N SER A 24 -12.99 18.41 -0.58
CA SER A 24 -13.07 19.63 0.25
C SER A 24 -13.18 20.93 -0.54
N GLY A 25 -12.78 20.92 -1.82
CA GLY A 25 -12.56 22.14 -2.60
C GLY A 25 -11.37 22.98 -2.15
N ARG A 26 -10.54 22.48 -1.22
CA ARG A 26 -9.37 23.13 -0.62
C ARG A 26 -8.16 22.19 -0.58
N SER A 27 -7.97 21.41 -1.64
CA SER A 27 -6.92 20.39 -1.74
C SER A 27 -5.50 20.97 -1.65
N GLU A 28 -5.34 22.26 -1.89
CA GLU A 28 -4.09 22.99 -1.70
C GLU A 28 -3.68 23.06 -0.22
N ILE A 29 -4.64 23.08 0.72
CA ILE A 29 -4.35 23.03 2.17
C ILE A 29 -3.81 21.65 2.56
N PHE A 30 -4.31 20.58 1.92
CA PHE A 30 -3.76 19.24 2.12
C PHE A 30 -2.29 19.17 1.69
N LEU A 31 -1.96 19.77 0.53
CA LEU A 31 -0.57 19.90 0.09
C LEU A 31 0.26 20.71 1.09
N GLU A 32 -0.22 21.85 1.58
CA GLU A 32 0.50 22.62 2.61
C GLU A 32 0.75 21.83 3.90
N GLN A 33 -0.19 20.98 4.32
CA GLN A 33 0.01 20.09 5.47
C GLN A 33 1.05 19.01 5.17
N THR A 34 1.02 18.47 3.95
CA THR A 34 2.00 17.51 3.45
C THR A 34 3.40 18.11 3.45
N GLU A 35 3.56 19.34 2.94
CA GLU A 35 4.83 20.07 2.95
C GLU A 35 5.40 20.25 4.36
N ARG A 36 4.55 20.60 5.33
CA ARG A 36 4.98 20.75 6.73
C ARG A 36 5.42 19.42 7.33
N LEU A 37 4.73 18.33 7.01
CA LEU A 37 5.10 16.99 7.45
C LEU A 37 6.45 16.57 6.87
N VAL A 38 6.63 16.73 5.55
CA VAL A 38 7.90 16.41 4.86
C VAL A 38 9.05 17.24 5.41
N ASP A 39 8.86 18.54 5.64
CA ASP A 39 9.89 19.39 6.27
C ASP A 39 10.27 18.89 7.68
N PHE A 40 9.28 18.54 8.50
CA PHE A 40 9.53 17.99 9.83
C PHE A 40 10.32 16.67 9.75
N LEU A 41 9.88 15.74 8.91
CA LEU A 41 10.53 14.43 8.76
C LEU A 41 11.95 14.57 8.20
N THR A 42 12.14 15.42 7.20
CA THR A 42 13.47 15.71 6.64
C THR A 42 14.41 16.28 7.70
N ARG A 43 13.94 17.20 8.57
CA ARG A 43 14.75 17.71 9.68
C ARG A 43 15.06 16.63 10.72
N ALA A 44 14.14 15.70 10.97
CA ALA A 44 14.39 14.54 11.81
C ALA A 44 15.45 13.61 11.21
N ASP A 45 15.36 13.33 9.91
CA ASP A 45 16.31 12.50 9.16
C ASP A 45 17.71 13.11 9.18
N LEU A 46 17.83 14.41 8.92
CA LEU A 46 19.08 15.15 8.98
C LEU A 46 19.69 15.16 10.39
N LEU A 47 18.86 15.28 11.43
CA LEU A 47 19.32 15.16 12.81
C LEU A 47 19.84 13.75 13.10
N ALA A 48 19.13 12.70 12.68
CA ALA A 48 19.58 11.32 12.83
C ALA A 48 20.91 11.07 12.09
N LEU A 49 21.01 11.53 10.84
CA LEU A 49 22.24 11.47 10.04
C LEU A 49 23.42 12.17 10.73
N SER A 50 23.19 13.31 11.39
CA SER A 50 24.23 14.10 12.05
C SER A 50 24.90 13.41 13.24
N ARG A 51 24.24 12.40 13.84
CA ARG A 51 24.76 11.72 15.03
C ARG A 51 25.96 10.82 14.72
N ARG A 52 26.04 10.30 13.48
CA ARG A 52 27.12 9.43 12.99
C ARG A 52 27.39 8.20 13.87
N ASP A 53 26.43 7.78 14.68
CA ASP A 53 26.50 6.62 15.58
C ASP A 53 25.75 5.40 15.04
N TRP A 54 25.70 5.27 13.70
CA TRP A 54 24.98 4.23 12.98
C TRP A 54 25.87 3.55 11.95
N ASP A 55 25.68 2.24 11.78
CA ASP A 55 26.17 1.50 10.61
C ASP A 55 25.10 1.44 9.51
N LEU A 56 23.82 1.44 9.91
CA LEU A 56 22.66 1.50 9.02
C LEU A 56 21.61 2.44 9.63
N LEU A 57 21.15 3.41 8.85
CA LEU A 57 20.02 4.28 9.17
C LEU A 57 18.91 4.06 8.14
N LEU A 58 17.69 3.82 8.62
CA LEU A 58 16.48 3.72 7.79
C LEU A 58 15.60 4.93 8.07
N VAL A 59 15.22 5.62 7.01
CA VAL A 59 14.34 6.79 7.03
C VAL A 59 13.11 6.51 6.18
N TYR A 60 12.00 7.20 6.45
CA TYR A 60 10.72 6.97 5.78
C TYR A 60 9.96 8.28 5.57
N GLN A 61 9.37 8.41 4.38
CA GLN A 61 8.66 9.59 3.90
C GLN A 61 7.33 9.11 3.27
N PRO A 62 6.15 9.51 3.80
CA PRO A 62 4.85 8.96 3.40
C PRO A 62 4.14 9.73 2.27
N GLU A 63 4.61 10.91 1.90
CA GLU A 63 3.86 11.92 1.14
C GLU A 63 3.37 11.43 -0.22
N VAL A 64 4.18 10.64 -0.93
CA VAL A 64 3.81 10.13 -2.26
C VAL A 64 2.66 9.14 -2.17
N ASP A 65 2.65 8.31 -1.12
CA ASP A 65 1.57 7.34 -0.88
C ASP A 65 0.27 8.05 -0.48
N GLU A 66 0.34 8.96 0.50
CA GLU A 66 -0.83 9.73 0.97
C GLU A 66 -1.46 10.56 -0.15
N MET A 67 -0.62 11.25 -0.94
CA MET A 67 -1.08 12.05 -2.08
C MET A 67 -1.59 11.18 -3.22
N GLY A 68 -0.99 10.01 -3.43
CA GLY A 68 -1.45 9.02 -4.41
C GLY A 68 -2.84 8.49 -4.07
N HIS A 69 -3.06 8.09 -2.82
CA HIS A 69 -4.37 7.66 -2.34
C HIS A 69 -5.43 8.73 -2.54
N GLU A 70 -5.15 9.98 -2.19
CA GLU A 70 -6.13 11.05 -2.20
C GLU A 70 -6.33 11.69 -3.57
N PHE A 71 -5.34 11.68 -4.47
CA PHE A 71 -5.38 12.49 -5.70
C PHE A 71 -5.01 11.75 -6.99
N LEU A 72 -4.75 10.43 -7.01
CA LEU A 72 -4.46 9.71 -8.27
C LEU A 72 -5.71 9.48 -9.16
N LEU A 73 -6.22 10.57 -9.75
CA LEU A 73 -7.38 10.59 -10.63
C LEU A 73 -6.96 10.60 -12.10
N ILE A 74 -6.78 9.42 -12.68
CA ILE A 74 -6.20 9.21 -14.03
C ILE A 74 -7.04 8.33 -14.95
N ASP A 75 -8.08 7.67 -14.44
CA ASP A 75 -8.95 6.78 -15.20
C ASP A 75 -10.39 7.31 -15.25
N PRO A 76 -11.03 7.41 -16.43
CA PRO A 76 -12.41 7.90 -16.57
C PRO A 76 -13.48 7.11 -15.80
N ARG A 77 -13.18 5.88 -15.35
CA ARG A 77 -14.08 5.08 -14.52
C ARG A 77 -14.14 5.58 -13.09
N GLN A 78 -13.13 6.32 -12.62
CA GLN A 78 -13.06 6.79 -11.25
C GLN A 78 -14.19 7.78 -10.96
N PRO A 79 -14.84 7.67 -9.78
CA PRO A 79 -15.92 8.58 -9.41
C PRO A 79 -15.51 10.04 -9.53
N ARG A 80 -16.38 10.86 -10.15
CA ARG A 80 -16.19 12.31 -10.31
C ARG A 80 -14.97 12.71 -11.16
N PHE A 81 -14.51 11.82 -12.05
CA PHE A 81 -13.52 12.17 -13.07
C PHE A 81 -14.04 13.27 -14.01
N THR A 82 -13.25 14.32 -14.17
CA THR A 82 -13.28 15.21 -15.34
C THR A 82 -11.84 15.48 -15.77
N PRO A 83 -11.57 15.78 -17.06
CA PRO A 83 -10.22 16.14 -17.51
C PRO A 83 -9.59 17.28 -16.69
N GLU A 84 -10.38 18.29 -16.32
CA GLU A 84 -9.93 19.44 -15.55
C GLU A 84 -9.56 19.06 -14.11
N ARG A 85 -10.39 18.22 -13.47
CA ARG A 85 -10.13 17.74 -12.11
C ARG A 85 -8.92 16.82 -12.07
N SER A 86 -8.83 15.90 -13.04
CA SER A 86 -7.68 15.01 -13.23
C SER A 86 -6.38 15.80 -13.38
N ALA A 87 -6.35 16.80 -14.28
CA ALA A 87 -5.18 17.64 -14.47
C ALA A 87 -4.80 18.43 -13.20
N ARG A 88 -5.78 18.90 -12.41
CA ARG A 88 -5.49 19.56 -11.13
C ARG A 88 -4.88 18.59 -10.12
N PHE A 89 -5.46 17.42 -9.96
CA PHE A 89 -5.02 16.44 -8.99
C PHE A 89 -3.67 15.81 -9.35
N LEU A 90 -3.41 15.58 -10.63
CA LEU A 90 -2.09 15.15 -11.11
C LEU A 90 -0.99 16.14 -10.74
N ARG A 91 -1.25 17.46 -10.81
CA ARG A 91 -0.27 18.45 -10.33
C ARG A 91 0.03 18.30 -8.85
N LEU A 92 -0.98 18.01 -8.01
CA LEU A 92 -0.75 17.76 -6.58
C LEU A 92 0.12 16.52 -6.38
N VAL A 93 -0.14 15.44 -7.11
CA VAL A 93 0.69 14.23 -7.09
C VAL A 93 2.13 14.56 -7.53
N GLU A 94 2.32 15.30 -8.62
CA GLU A 94 3.65 15.73 -9.10
C GLU A 94 4.41 16.60 -8.08
N GLU A 95 3.71 17.48 -7.36
CA GLU A 95 4.31 18.26 -6.27
C GLU A 95 4.78 17.37 -5.11
N SER A 96 4.08 16.27 -4.82
CA SER A 96 4.54 15.29 -3.81
C SER A 96 5.85 14.61 -4.22
N TYR A 97 6.03 14.27 -5.50
CA TYR A 97 7.31 13.77 -6.01
C TYR A 97 8.41 14.82 -5.94
N SER A 98 8.07 16.09 -6.18
CA SER A 98 9.01 17.20 -6.04
C SER A 98 9.42 17.44 -4.59
N LEU A 99 8.54 17.14 -3.62
CA LEU A 99 8.87 17.14 -2.18
C LEU A 99 9.83 16.00 -1.81
N ALA A 100 9.57 14.80 -2.31
CA ALA A 100 10.45 13.65 -2.11
C ALA A 100 11.86 13.92 -2.68
N ASP A 101 11.94 14.50 -3.89
CA ASP A 101 13.20 14.89 -4.53
C ASP A 101 13.99 15.93 -3.71
N ARG A 102 13.31 16.96 -3.19
CA ARG A 102 13.95 17.95 -2.29
C ARG A 102 14.49 17.33 -1.00
N SER A 103 13.76 16.38 -0.44
CA SER A 103 14.17 15.67 0.78
C SER A 103 15.39 14.79 0.51
N LEU A 104 15.38 14.09 -0.63
CA LEU A 104 16.49 13.28 -1.11
C LEU A 104 17.76 14.11 -1.34
N ASP A 105 17.65 15.28 -2.00
CA ASP A 105 18.76 16.21 -2.22
C ASP A 105 19.35 16.71 -0.88
N ALA A 106 18.50 17.03 0.10
CA ALA A 106 18.96 17.43 1.43
C ALA A 106 19.71 16.31 2.16
N ILE A 107 19.20 15.07 2.08
CA ILE A 107 19.84 13.88 2.65
C ILE A 107 21.19 13.62 1.96
N GLU A 108 21.22 13.60 0.63
CA GLU A 108 22.43 13.34 -0.16
C GLU A 108 23.55 14.34 0.20
N LYS A 109 23.22 15.63 0.33
CA LYS A 109 24.17 16.67 0.75
C LYS A 109 24.72 16.49 2.17
N ALA A 110 24.01 15.79 3.04
CA ALA A 110 24.42 15.54 4.43
C ALA A 110 25.30 14.28 4.57
N LEU A 111 25.33 13.42 3.55
CA LEU A 111 26.16 12.22 3.51
C LEU A 111 27.64 12.55 3.30
N SER A 112 28.49 11.68 3.81
CA SER A 112 29.93 11.71 3.57
C SER A 112 30.30 10.86 2.35
N PRO A 113 31.49 11.06 1.75
CA PRO A 113 31.96 10.23 0.63
C PRO A 113 32.09 8.72 0.95
N ALA A 114 32.06 8.33 2.23
CA ALA A 114 32.11 6.94 2.65
C ALA A 114 30.72 6.29 2.79
N ASP A 115 29.66 7.09 2.81
CA ASP A 115 28.30 6.60 3.00
C ASP A 115 27.70 6.09 1.69
N SER A 116 26.80 5.11 1.78
CA SER A 116 26.00 4.64 0.65
C SER A 116 24.53 4.96 0.89
N LEU A 117 23.86 5.45 -0.16
CA LEU A 117 22.45 5.78 -0.18
C LEU A 117 21.69 4.74 -1.00
N PHE A 118 20.62 4.19 -0.42
CA PHE A 118 19.67 3.31 -1.09
C PHE A 118 18.29 3.94 -0.97
N VAL A 119 17.67 4.25 -2.10
CA VAL A 119 16.32 4.80 -2.18
C VAL A 119 15.43 3.72 -2.77
N THR A 120 14.38 3.35 -2.05
CA THR A 120 13.40 2.37 -2.50
C THR A 120 11.99 2.78 -2.08
N SER A 121 10.99 2.22 -2.75
CA SER A 121 9.61 2.19 -2.25
C SER A 121 9.26 0.76 -1.80
N ASP A 122 8.21 0.60 -1.02
CA ASP A 122 7.59 -0.68 -0.71
C ASP A 122 6.65 -1.15 -1.83
N HIS A 123 6.00 -0.22 -2.53
CA HIS A 123 5.17 -0.48 -3.71
C HIS A 123 4.99 0.75 -4.60
N GLY A 124 4.38 0.54 -5.77
CA GLY A 124 3.75 1.58 -6.60
C GLY A 124 2.27 1.82 -6.25
N MET A 125 1.51 2.40 -7.19
CA MET A 125 0.13 2.83 -6.98
C MET A 125 -0.68 2.72 -8.28
N THR A 126 -1.94 2.29 -8.20
CA THR A 126 -2.87 2.22 -9.35
C THR A 126 -4.18 2.95 -9.07
N ALA A 127 -4.87 3.38 -10.14
CA ALA A 127 -6.18 3.99 -10.08
C ALA A 127 -7.26 3.04 -9.52
N ILE A 128 -8.16 3.59 -8.70
CA ILE A 128 -9.28 2.89 -8.05
C ILE A 128 -10.60 3.54 -8.41
N TRP A 129 -11.59 2.73 -8.80
CA TRP A 129 -12.94 3.19 -9.13
C TRP A 129 -14.06 2.48 -8.36
N GLY A 130 -13.75 1.43 -7.59
CA GLY A 130 -14.75 0.72 -6.82
C GLY A 130 -14.22 -0.02 -5.61
N GLU A 131 -15.15 -0.43 -4.74
CA GLU A 131 -14.88 -1.32 -3.62
C GLU A 131 -15.76 -2.57 -3.67
N ILE A 132 -15.25 -3.67 -3.13
CA ILE A 132 -15.93 -4.97 -3.07
C ILE A 132 -16.01 -5.40 -1.61
N SER A 133 -17.23 -5.67 -1.14
CA SER A 133 -17.43 -6.31 0.14
C SER A 133 -17.40 -7.83 -0.04
N LEU A 134 -16.25 -8.43 0.22
CA LEU A 134 -16.10 -9.89 0.18
C LEU A 134 -17.09 -10.58 1.14
N ASN A 135 -17.26 -9.99 2.33
CA ASN A 135 -18.15 -10.53 3.35
C ASN A 135 -19.62 -10.43 2.94
N GLU A 136 -20.03 -9.40 2.20
CA GLU A 136 -21.40 -9.33 1.67
C GLU A 136 -21.66 -10.41 0.61
N ILE A 137 -20.71 -10.63 -0.32
CA ILE A 137 -20.83 -11.72 -1.32
C ILE A 137 -21.02 -13.07 -0.62
N LEU A 138 -20.21 -13.33 0.41
CA LEU A 138 -20.30 -14.57 1.18
C LEU A 138 -21.56 -14.62 2.06
N ARG A 139 -22.09 -13.48 2.52
CA ARG A 139 -23.33 -13.40 3.30
C ARG A 139 -24.54 -13.73 2.43
N GLU A 140 -24.62 -13.20 1.22
CA GLU A 140 -25.69 -13.53 0.25
C GLU A 140 -25.71 -15.03 -0.07
N ALA A 141 -24.54 -15.68 -0.12
CA ALA A 141 -24.43 -17.12 -0.27
C ALA A 141 -24.75 -17.94 1.01
N GLY A 142 -25.00 -17.28 2.14
CA GLY A 142 -25.25 -17.91 3.44
C GLY A 142 -23.99 -18.48 4.12
N LEU A 143 -22.81 -18.03 3.70
CA LEU A 143 -21.50 -18.47 4.22
C LEU A 143 -20.91 -17.54 5.27
N VAL A 144 -21.36 -16.27 5.27
CA VAL A 144 -21.10 -15.31 6.36
C VAL A 144 -22.42 -15.00 7.08
N LYS A 145 -22.39 -14.98 8.41
CA LYS A 145 -23.52 -14.60 9.27
C LYS A 145 -23.16 -13.36 10.07
N LEU A 146 -24.11 -12.46 10.25
CA LEU A 146 -23.95 -11.28 11.07
C LEU A 146 -24.60 -11.44 12.44
N ASP A 147 -24.06 -10.77 13.45
CA ASP A 147 -24.66 -10.61 14.76
C ASP A 147 -25.65 -9.44 14.79
N ALA A 148 -26.27 -9.19 15.94
CA ALA A 148 -27.21 -8.09 16.13
C ALA A 148 -26.58 -6.69 15.93
N LYS A 149 -25.24 -6.58 15.95
CA LYS A 149 -24.48 -5.36 15.70
C LYS A 149 -24.00 -5.26 14.25
N LYS A 150 -24.50 -6.13 13.36
CA LYS A 150 -24.09 -6.22 11.95
C LYS A 150 -22.60 -6.52 11.74
N LYS A 151 -21.94 -7.14 12.72
CA LYS A 151 -20.57 -7.66 12.60
C LYS A 151 -20.61 -9.14 12.29
N ILE A 152 -19.52 -9.69 11.75
CA ILE A 152 -19.42 -11.15 11.53
C ILE A 152 -19.61 -11.87 12.87
N ALA A 153 -20.62 -12.72 12.96
CA ALA A 153 -20.95 -13.47 14.15
C ALA A 153 -19.87 -14.52 14.46
N SER A 154 -19.63 -14.82 15.73
CA SER A 154 -18.72 -15.91 16.15
C SER A 154 -19.18 -17.30 15.68
N THR A 155 -20.45 -17.44 15.29
CA THR A 155 -21.05 -18.66 14.72
C THR A 155 -21.07 -18.65 13.19
N SER A 156 -20.51 -17.62 12.56
CA SER A 156 -20.38 -17.53 11.11
C SER A 156 -19.49 -18.66 10.59
N PRO A 157 -19.88 -19.40 9.53
CA PRO A 157 -19.04 -20.45 8.96
C PRO A 157 -17.69 -19.94 8.44
N LEU A 158 -17.68 -18.73 7.86
CA LEU A 158 -16.49 -18.06 7.34
C LEU A 158 -16.39 -16.64 7.90
N GLY A 159 -15.20 -16.06 7.83
CA GLY A 159 -14.97 -14.64 8.02
C GLY A 159 -13.89 -14.13 7.08
N GLY A 160 -14.20 -13.10 6.30
CA GLY A 160 -13.25 -12.41 5.44
C GLY A 160 -12.57 -11.25 6.17
N VAL A 161 -11.26 -11.15 6.04
CA VAL A 161 -10.40 -10.06 6.50
C VAL A 161 -9.81 -9.37 5.26
N PRO A 162 -10.42 -8.26 4.80
CA PRO A 162 -9.94 -7.50 3.66
C PRO A 162 -8.82 -6.53 4.05
N ALA A 163 -7.86 -6.35 3.14
CA ALA A 163 -6.79 -5.36 3.22
C ALA A 163 -6.43 -4.90 1.80
N SER A 164 -6.95 -3.74 1.38
CA SER A 164 -6.68 -3.17 0.06
C SER A 164 -7.01 -4.14 -1.09
N GLY A 165 -6.11 -4.39 -2.05
CA GLY A 165 -6.29 -5.33 -3.16
C GLY A 165 -6.32 -6.83 -2.81
N ILE A 166 -6.14 -7.20 -1.54
CA ILE A 166 -6.12 -8.60 -1.07
C ILE A 166 -7.13 -8.82 0.07
N ALA A 167 -7.71 -10.01 0.13
CA ALA A 167 -8.52 -10.43 1.26
C ALA A 167 -8.28 -11.90 1.61
N HIS A 168 -8.26 -12.19 2.90
CA HIS A 168 -8.11 -13.54 3.44
C HIS A 168 -9.45 -14.01 4.03
N VAL A 169 -9.91 -15.19 3.65
CA VAL A 169 -11.08 -15.84 4.24
C VAL A 169 -10.61 -16.95 5.17
N TYR A 170 -11.12 -16.93 6.39
CA TYR A 170 -10.84 -17.93 7.41
C TYR A 170 -12.07 -18.79 7.64
N VAL A 171 -11.87 -20.10 7.72
CA VAL A 171 -12.90 -21.08 8.09
C VAL A 171 -13.04 -21.08 9.60
N ASN A 172 -14.28 -20.93 10.07
CA ASN A 172 -14.59 -21.22 11.46
C ASN A 172 -14.54 -22.74 11.66
N PRO A 173 -13.77 -23.27 12.63
CA PRO A 173 -13.74 -24.70 12.92
C PRO A 173 -15.11 -25.30 13.26
N ALA A 174 -16.05 -24.49 13.76
CA ALA A 174 -17.44 -24.87 13.99
C ALA A 174 -18.36 -24.70 12.75
N GLY A 175 -17.80 -24.27 11.62
CA GLY A 175 -18.49 -24.07 10.36
C GLY A 175 -18.86 -25.38 9.66
N ALA A 176 -19.73 -25.29 8.66
CA ALA A 176 -20.19 -26.45 7.91
C ALA A 176 -19.05 -27.01 7.01
N PRO A 177 -18.88 -28.35 6.94
CA PRO A 177 -18.00 -28.98 5.95
C PRO A 177 -18.32 -28.47 4.53
N GLY A 178 -17.27 -28.21 3.73
CA GLY A 178 -17.43 -27.72 2.35
C GLY A 178 -17.72 -26.22 2.20
N ALA A 179 -17.81 -25.45 3.30
CA ALA A 179 -18.01 -24.00 3.22
C ALA A 179 -16.92 -23.28 2.40
N LEU A 180 -15.67 -23.72 2.51
CA LEU A 180 -14.53 -23.16 1.77
C LEU A 180 -14.66 -23.38 0.26
N ASP A 181 -14.96 -24.61 -0.17
CA ASP A 181 -15.12 -24.93 -1.60
C ASP A 181 -16.31 -24.18 -2.20
N ARG A 182 -17.41 -24.05 -1.43
CA ARG A 182 -18.56 -23.24 -1.85
C ARG A 182 -18.22 -21.75 -1.95
N ALA A 183 -17.42 -21.21 -1.03
CA ALA A 183 -16.94 -19.83 -1.12
C ALA A 183 -16.11 -19.59 -2.37
N GLU A 184 -15.17 -20.50 -2.67
CA GLU A 184 -14.37 -20.43 -3.88
C GLU A 184 -15.24 -20.44 -5.15
N GLN A 185 -16.25 -21.32 -5.21
CA GLN A 185 -17.17 -21.37 -6.34
C GLN A 185 -17.97 -20.06 -6.50
N VAL A 186 -18.56 -19.56 -5.41
CA VAL A 186 -19.32 -18.30 -5.42
C VAL A 186 -18.46 -17.14 -5.94
N LEU A 187 -17.22 -17.04 -5.47
CA LEU A 187 -16.30 -15.97 -5.89
C LEU A 187 -15.85 -16.14 -7.36
N LYS A 188 -15.65 -17.37 -7.83
CA LYS A 188 -15.35 -17.66 -9.24
C LYS A 188 -16.51 -17.31 -10.17
N GLU A 189 -17.75 -17.42 -9.70
CA GLU A 189 -18.97 -17.10 -10.45
C GLU A 189 -19.38 -15.63 -10.33
N PHE A 190 -18.90 -14.90 -9.31
CA PHE A 190 -19.23 -13.50 -9.10
C PHE A 190 -18.81 -12.60 -10.27
N ARG A 191 -19.70 -11.69 -10.68
CA ARG A 191 -19.48 -10.77 -11.81
C ARG A 191 -19.84 -9.34 -11.45
N VAL A 192 -19.02 -8.41 -11.91
CA VAL A 192 -19.32 -6.97 -11.95
C VAL A 192 -19.35 -6.57 -13.41
N ARG A 193 -20.52 -6.11 -13.89
CA ARG A 193 -20.74 -5.74 -15.30
C ARG A 193 -20.29 -6.83 -16.30
N GLY A 194 -20.52 -8.10 -15.96
CA GLY A 194 -20.21 -9.24 -16.82
C GLY A 194 -18.80 -9.81 -16.68
N GLU A 195 -17.91 -9.18 -15.91
CA GLU A 195 -16.53 -9.62 -15.73
C GLU A 195 -16.24 -10.04 -14.28
N SER A 196 -15.27 -10.95 -14.10
CA SER A 196 -14.77 -11.24 -12.76
C SER A 196 -13.87 -10.09 -12.28
N PRO A 197 -14.14 -9.50 -11.10
CA PRO A 197 -13.28 -8.48 -10.53
C PRO A 197 -12.05 -9.05 -9.82
N PHE A 198 -11.92 -10.38 -9.73
CA PHE A 198 -10.82 -11.05 -9.05
C PHE A 198 -9.74 -11.47 -10.05
N ASP A 199 -8.47 -11.25 -9.69
CA ASP A 199 -7.33 -11.74 -10.46
C ASP A 199 -6.98 -13.18 -10.08
N ARG A 200 -6.95 -13.48 -8.78
CA ARG A 200 -6.71 -14.82 -8.24
C ARG A 200 -7.60 -15.13 -7.05
N ILE A 201 -7.97 -16.40 -6.97
CA ILE A 201 -8.59 -17.03 -5.80
C ILE A 201 -7.75 -18.28 -5.52
N VAL A 202 -7.12 -18.34 -4.35
CA VAL A 202 -6.09 -19.35 -4.03
C VAL A 202 -6.42 -19.99 -2.70
N GLN A 203 -6.59 -21.32 -2.66
CA GLN A 203 -6.66 -22.03 -1.38
C GLN A 203 -5.29 -22.05 -0.71
N ARG A 204 -5.26 -22.02 0.63
CA ARG A 204 -4.01 -21.99 1.42
C ARG A 204 -3.02 -23.10 1.07
N LYS A 205 -3.52 -24.29 0.72
CA LYS A 205 -2.69 -25.44 0.32
C LYS A 205 -1.83 -25.14 -0.93
N ASP A 206 -2.35 -24.30 -1.82
CA ASP A 206 -1.75 -23.90 -3.10
C ASP A 206 -1.07 -22.52 -3.02
N ALA A 207 -1.12 -21.85 -1.85
CA ALA A 207 -0.60 -20.49 -1.66
C ALA A 207 0.94 -20.39 -1.61
N LYS A 208 1.66 -21.52 -1.59
CA LYS A 208 3.13 -21.53 -1.51
C LYS A 208 3.76 -20.98 -2.79
N ASP A 209 3.32 -21.48 -3.94
CA ASP A 209 3.89 -21.13 -5.25
C ASP A 209 3.73 -19.64 -5.60
N PRO A 210 2.58 -18.98 -5.33
CA PRO A 210 2.46 -17.53 -5.51
C PRO A 210 3.09 -16.69 -4.38
N GLY A 211 3.77 -17.31 -3.39
CA GLY A 211 4.40 -16.58 -2.29
C GLY A 211 3.43 -16.03 -1.23
N LEU A 212 2.20 -16.56 -1.16
CA LEU A 212 1.12 -16.08 -0.30
C LEU A 212 0.93 -16.91 0.99
N ARG A 213 1.79 -17.90 1.23
CA ARG A 213 1.68 -18.82 2.38
C ARG A 213 2.52 -18.35 3.57
N ALA A 214 1.82 -17.95 4.62
CA ALA A 214 2.33 -17.61 5.95
C ALA A 214 1.48 -18.33 7.03
N PRO A 215 1.94 -18.38 8.30
CA PRO A 215 1.12 -18.86 9.43
C PRO A 215 -0.23 -18.16 9.56
N GLU A 216 -0.29 -16.89 9.17
CA GLU A 216 -1.46 -16.02 9.28
C GLU A 216 -2.36 -16.05 8.04
N SER A 217 -1.90 -16.66 6.92
CA SER A 217 -2.71 -16.70 5.69
C SER A 217 -4.05 -17.40 5.92
N GLY A 218 -5.12 -16.76 5.46
CA GLY A 218 -6.46 -17.37 5.39
C GLY A 218 -6.50 -18.67 4.59
N ASP A 219 -7.56 -19.44 4.80
CA ASP A 219 -7.83 -20.71 4.12
C ASP A 219 -8.16 -20.51 2.63
N LEU A 220 -8.73 -19.35 2.29
CA LEU A 220 -8.84 -18.82 0.92
C LEU A 220 -8.21 -17.43 0.86
N ILE A 221 -7.47 -17.14 -0.19
CA ILE A 221 -6.85 -15.85 -0.44
C ILE A 221 -7.40 -15.32 -1.75
N VAL A 222 -7.96 -14.12 -1.73
CA VAL A 222 -8.63 -13.49 -2.86
C VAL A 222 -7.88 -12.22 -3.21
N LEU A 223 -7.43 -12.10 -4.45
CA LEU A 223 -6.76 -10.93 -4.99
C LEU A 223 -7.69 -10.27 -5.99
N ALA A 224 -7.96 -8.98 -5.79
CA ALA A 224 -8.73 -8.17 -6.73
C ALA A 224 -7.87 -7.84 -7.96
N LYS A 225 -8.53 -7.50 -9.07
CA LYS A 225 -7.89 -6.78 -10.17
C LYS A 225 -7.73 -5.29 -9.79
N PRO A 226 -6.68 -4.61 -10.28
CA PRO A 226 -6.55 -3.16 -10.19
C PRO A 226 -7.85 -2.45 -10.54
N GLY A 227 -8.16 -1.40 -9.78
CA GLY A 227 -9.43 -0.66 -9.86
C GLY A 227 -10.45 -0.98 -8.79
N PHE A 228 -10.34 -2.15 -8.15
CA PHE A 228 -11.21 -2.56 -7.05
C PHE A 228 -10.40 -2.85 -5.78
N LEU A 229 -10.80 -2.24 -4.66
CA LEU A 229 -10.29 -2.59 -3.32
C LEU A 229 -11.30 -3.45 -2.57
N PHE A 230 -10.86 -4.23 -1.59
CA PHE A 230 -11.77 -4.85 -0.65
C PHE A 230 -12.12 -3.91 0.52
N THR A 231 -13.38 -3.93 0.95
CA THR A 231 -13.87 -3.12 2.08
C THR A 231 -14.38 -3.99 3.22
N ASN A 232 -14.26 -3.47 4.45
CA ASN A 232 -14.85 -4.06 5.66
C ASN A 232 -16.34 -3.79 5.80
N LYS A 233 -16.91 -2.87 5.01
CA LYS A 233 -18.34 -2.57 5.03
C LYS A 233 -19.15 -3.78 4.58
N ILE A 234 -20.27 -4.02 5.24
CA ILE A 234 -21.24 -5.05 4.86
C ILE A 234 -22.59 -4.36 4.73
N GLU A 235 -22.98 -4.09 3.48
CA GLU A 235 -24.25 -3.46 3.14
C GLU A 235 -25.11 -4.49 2.42
N GLU A 236 -26.25 -4.85 3.03
CA GLU A 236 -27.10 -5.93 2.54
C GLU A 236 -27.59 -5.66 1.11
N GLY A 237 -27.30 -6.58 0.18
CA GLY A 237 -27.68 -6.48 -1.23
C GLY A 237 -26.74 -5.59 -2.06
N ALA A 238 -25.65 -5.08 -1.47
CA ALA A 238 -24.72 -4.15 -2.12
C ALA A 238 -23.26 -4.62 -1.97
N PRO A 239 -22.87 -5.75 -2.60
CA PRO A 239 -21.50 -6.27 -2.51
C PRO A 239 -20.46 -5.42 -3.24
N VAL A 240 -20.88 -4.43 -4.04
CA VAL A 240 -20.00 -3.54 -4.81
C VAL A 240 -20.45 -2.10 -4.57
N GLY A 241 -19.49 -1.23 -4.30
CA GLY A 241 -19.74 0.19 -4.04
C GLY A 241 -18.72 1.10 -4.73
N GLU A 242 -18.96 2.40 -4.63
CA GLU A 242 -18.00 3.42 -5.04
C GLU A 242 -16.95 3.65 -3.94
N ARG A 243 -15.70 3.94 -4.35
CA ARG A 243 -14.62 4.33 -3.44
C ARG A 243 -14.40 5.85 -3.48
N ARG A 244 -13.91 6.41 -2.37
CA ARG A 244 -13.51 7.82 -2.28
C ARG A 244 -12.03 8.02 -2.59
N ASP A 245 -11.19 7.11 -2.12
CA ASP A 245 -9.77 7.04 -2.47
C ASP A 245 -9.61 6.80 -3.98
N TYR A 246 -8.69 7.54 -4.58
CA TYR A 246 -8.40 7.52 -6.02
C TYR A 246 -7.23 6.60 -6.36
N GLY A 247 -6.22 6.51 -5.49
CA GLY A 247 -5.12 5.55 -5.60
C GLY A 247 -5.30 4.35 -4.66
N GLY A 248 -4.73 3.21 -5.06
CA GLY A 248 -4.56 2.07 -4.16
C GLY A 248 -3.47 1.10 -4.61
N HIS A 249 -3.11 0.17 -3.73
CA HIS A 249 -2.04 -0.81 -3.91
C HIS A 249 -2.44 -2.15 -3.23
N GLY A 250 -1.51 -3.08 -3.03
CA GLY A 250 -1.79 -4.38 -2.39
C GLY A 250 -2.38 -5.45 -3.32
N TYR A 251 -2.15 -5.32 -4.63
CA TYR A 251 -2.49 -6.34 -5.63
C TYR A 251 -1.28 -7.24 -5.91
N ARG A 252 -1.40 -8.13 -6.90
CA ARG A 252 -0.26 -8.94 -7.36
C ARG A 252 0.84 -8.06 -7.94
N ASN A 253 2.08 -8.42 -7.63
CA ASN A 253 3.31 -7.85 -8.19
C ASN A 253 3.56 -8.21 -9.67
N VAL A 254 2.53 -8.52 -10.45
CA VAL A 254 2.63 -8.67 -11.92
C VAL A 254 2.16 -7.43 -12.66
N TYR A 255 1.55 -6.48 -11.95
CA TYR A 255 1.12 -5.20 -12.50
C TYR A 255 2.27 -4.20 -12.39
N PRO A 256 2.82 -3.71 -13.51
CA PRO A 256 3.96 -2.79 -13.50
C PRO A 256 3.70 -1.49 -12.75
N GLU A 257 2.45 -1.06 -12.63
CA GLU A 257 2.04 0.12 -11.87
C GLU A 257 2.35 -0.01 -10.36
N LEU A 258 2.59 -1.24 -9.89
CA LEU A 258 2.92 -1.56 -8.50
C LEU A 258 4.41 -1.78 -8.28
N ASP A 259 5.22 -1.68 -9.33
CA ASP A 259 6.68 -1.74 -9.19
C ASP A 259 7.16 -0.53 -8.38
N ALA A 260 7.99 -0.82 -7.38
CA ALA A 260 8.62 0.20 -6.55
C ALA A 260 9.79 0.86 -7.27
N THR A 261 10.03 2.13 -6.98
CA THR A 261 11.28 2.82 -7.36
C THR A 261 12.48 2.17 -6.66
N PHE A 262 13.62 2.09 -7.34
CA PHE A 262 14.90 1.70 -6.75
C PHE A 262 16.06 2.50 -7.35
N PHE A 263 16.88 3.10 -6.49
CA PHE A 263 18.16 3.74 -6.82
C PHE A 263 19.17 3.48 -5.71
N ALA A 264 20.44 3.38 -6.06
CA ALA A 264 21.53 3.30 -5.09
C ALA A 264 22.76 4.04 -5.59
N ALA A 265 23.46 4.71 -4.67
CA ALA A 265 24.73 5.39 -4.93
C ALA A 265 25.65 5.30 -3.71
N GLY A 266 26.96 5.24 -3.94
CA GLY A 266 27.94 5.15 -2.86
C GLY A 266 29.22 4.41 -3.28
N PRO A 267 30.20 4.29 -2.36
CA PRO A 267 31.43 3.58 -2.61
C PRO A 267 31.21 2.15 -3.14
N GLY A 268 31.89 1.83 -4.25
CA GLY A 268 31.82 0.49 -4.83
C GLY A 268 30.51 0.17 -5.58
N ILE A 269 29.57 1.13 -5.70
CA ILE A 269 28.36 0.97 -6.51
C ILE A 269 28.61 1.57 -7.90
N PRO A 270 28.75 0.75 -8.96
CA PRO A 270 29.03 1.26 -10.29
C PRO A 270 27.80 1.95 -10.92
N PRO A 271 27.98 3.06 -11.66
CA PRO A 271 26.89 3.67 -12.42
C PRO A 271 26.35 2.70 -13.46
N SER A 272 25.07 2.35 -13.33
CA SER A 272 24.38 1.47 -14.28
C SER A 272 22.87 1.69 -14.19
N ARG A 273 22.14 1.29 -15.22
CA ARG A 273 20.68 1.17 -15.13
C ARG A 273 20.38 -0.16 -14.43
N ALA A 274 19.62 -0.10 -13.34
CA ALA A 274 19.14 -1.31 -12.70
C ALA A 274 18.11 -2.02 -13.59
N ASP A 275 18.22 -3.34 -13.71
CA ASP A 275 17.11 -4.19 -14.17
C ASP A 275 16.01 -4.24 -13.08
N THR A 276 14.83 -4.76 -13.40
CA THR A 276 13.83 -5.09 -12.38
C THR A 276 14.39 -6.18 -11.47
N ILE A 277 14.48 -5.88 -10.17
CA ILE A 277 14.97 -6.78 -9.13
C ILE A 277 13.85 -7.11 -8.13
N GLY A 278 13.95 -8.25 -7.45
CA GLY A 278 13.08 -8.48 -6.29
C GLY A 278 13.46 -7.56 -5.12
N SER A 279 12.48 -7.03 -4.39
CA SER A 279 12.75 -6.15 -3.23
C SER A 279 13.62 -6.81 -2.16
N TRP A 280 13.58 -8.14 -2.05
CA TRP A 280 14.47 -8.90 -1.14
C TRP A 280 15.95 -8.81 -1.53
N GLU A 281 16.27 -8.56 -2.80
CA GLU A 281 17.66 -8.39 -3.26
C GLU A 281 18.28 -7.09 -2.75
N ILE A 282 17.45 -6.09 -2.40
CA ILE A 282 17.92 -4.83 -1.81
C ILE A 282 18.64 -5.11 -0.49
N ALA A 283 18.11 -6.01 0.34
CA ALA A 283 18.74 -6.40 1.60
C ALA A 283 20.14 -6.99 1.39
N ALA A 284 20.36 -7.77 0.32
CA ALA A 284 21.68 -8.28 -0.01
C ALA A 284 22.64 -7.17 -0.49
N ARG A 285 22.13 -6.18 -1.23
CA ARG A 285 22.94 -5.03 -1.66
C ARG A 285 23.36 -4.17 -0.47
N VAL A 286 22.45 -3.91 0.47
CA VAL A 286 22.75 -3.20 1.73
C VAL A 286 23.76 -4.00 2.57
N ALA A 287 23.57 -5.30 2.75
CA ALA A 287 24.51 -6.15 3.48
C ALA A 287 25.94 -6.10 2.91
N ARG A 288 26.07 -6.12 1.57
CA ARG A 288 27.36 -5.96 0.89
C ARG A 288 28.00 -4.61 1.15
N ALA A 289 27.22 -3.52 1.15
CA ALA A 289 27.73 -2.18 1.48
C ALA A 289 28.21 -2.08 2.94
N LEU A 290 27.57 -2.82 3.85
CA LEU A 290 27.96 -2.92 5.27
C LEU A 290 29.15 -3.87 5.52
N GLY A 291 29.60 -4.63 4.51
CA GLY A 291 30.64 -5.64 4.68
C GLY A 291 30.20 -6.85 5.52
N ILE A 292 28.90 -7.15 5.57
CA ILE A 292 28.34 -8.30 6.28
C ILE A 292 27.77 -9.35 5.31
N GLU A 293 27.60 -10.58 5.78
CA GLU A 293 26.99 -11.65 4.99
C GLU A 293 25.51 -11.34 4.69
N PRO A 294 25.05 -11.48 3.43
CA PRO A 294 23.67 -11.24 3.06
C PRO A 294 22.73 -12.30 3.66
N PRO A 295 21.42 -11.98 3.81
CA PRO A 295 20.42 -12.97 4.20
C PRO A 295 20.42 -14.17 3.23
N ARG A 296 20.32 -15.40 3.76
CA ARG A 296 20.47 -16.66 2.99
C ARG A 296 19.59 -16.77 1.74
N ASN A 297 18.40 -16.16 1.75
CA ASN A 297 17.45 -16.21 0.64
C ASN A 297 17.47 -14.94 -0.24
N ALA A 298 18.37 -14.00 0.05
CA ALA A 298 18.53 -12.75 -0.71
C ALA A 298 19.74 -12.81 -1.67
N THR A 299 20.44 -13.94 -1.76
CA THR A 299 21.66 -14.10 -2.55
C THR A 299 21.37 -14.23 -4.05
N ARG A 300 21.21 -13.08 -4.71
CA ARG A 300 21.67 -12.85 -6.07
C ARG A 300 22.48 -11.54 -6.14
#